data_AF-A0A850XGE9-F1
#
_entry.id   AF-A0A850XGE9-F1
#
_cell.length_a   1.000
_cell.length_b   1.000
_cell.length_c   1.000
_cell.angle_alpha   90.00
_cell.angle_beta   90.00
_cell.angle_gamma   90.00
#
_symmetry.space_group_name_H-M   'P 1'
#
loop_
_entity.id
_entity.type
_entity.pdbx_description
1 polymer ?
#
loop_
_entity_poly.entity_id
_entity_poly.type
_entity_poly.pdbx_seq_one_letter_code
_entity_poly.pdbx_strand_id
1 'polypeptide(L)'
;LQAEVEQKKKRTFRKFTYRGVDLDQLLDMSYEQLMQLYSARQRRRLNRGLRRKQHSLLKRLRKAKKEAPPMEKPEVVKTHLRDMIILPEMVGSMVGVYNGKTFNQVEIKVRALG
;
A
#
# COMPACT_ATOMS: atom_id res chain seq x y z
N LEU A 1 49.28 -2.34 -9.51
CA LEU A 1 48.26 -3.38 -9.25
C LEU A 1 47.00 -2.69 -8.74
N GLN A 2 46.13 -2.24 -9.65
CA GLN A 2 44.80 -1.75 -9.28
C GLN A 2 43.81 -2.72 -9.91
N ALA A 3 43.13 -3.50 -9.07
CA ALA A 3 42.08 -4.40 -9.51
C ALA A 3 40.80 -3.57 -9.70
N GLU A 4 40.28 -3.55 -10.93
CA GLU A 4 38.97 -3.00 -11.23
C GLU A 4 37.90 -3.84 -10.53
N VAL A 5 37.20 -3.23 -9.56
CA VAL A 5 36.04 -3.85 -8.92
C VAL A 5 34.88 -3.76 -9.89
N GLU A 6 34.66 -4.84 -10.62
CA GLU A 6 33.54 -5.04 -11.53
C GLU A 6 32.22 -4.81 -10.78
N GLN A 7 31.58 -3.66 -11.01
CA GLN A 7 30.27 -3.35 -10.46
C GLN A 7 29.23 -4.28 -11.09
N LYS A 8 28.92 -5.38 -10.38
CA LYS A 8 27.78 -6.25 -10.69
C LYS A 8 26.56 -5.38 -11.00
N LYS A 9 26.06 -5.44 -12.25
CA LYS A 9 24.86 -4.73 -12.70
C LYS A 9 23.74 -4.96 -11.69
N LYS A 10 23.39 -3.93 -10.92
CA LYS A 10 22.24 -3.95 -10.00
C LYS A 10 21.04 -4.35 -10.84
N ARG A 11 20.38 -5.47 -10.49
CA ARG A 11 19.14 -5.90 -11.12
C ARG A 11 18.23 -4.68 -11.29
N THR A 12 17.85 -4.36 -12.51
CA THR A 12 16.94 -3.25 -12.81
C THR A 12 15.67 -3.50 -12.00
N PHE A 13 15.44 -2.66 -11.00
CA PHE A 13 14.24 -2.75 -10.19
C PHE A 13 13.07 -2.53 -11.16
N ARG A 14 12.24 -3.57 -11.37
CA ARG A 14 11.04 -3.44 -12.19
C ARG A 14 10.20 -2.34 -11.59
N LYS A 15 10.16 -1.18 -12.25
CA LYS A 15 9.23 -0.09 -11.92
C LYS A 15 7.83 -0.68 -11.96
N PHE A 16 7.14 -0.63 -10.83
CA PHE A 16 5.79 -1.18 -10.76
C PHE A 16 4.84 -0.17 -11.40
N THR A 17 4.31 -0.56 -12.55
CA THR A 17 3.25 0.18 -13.23
C THR A 17 1.92 -0.52 -12.95
N TYR A 18 0.96 0.21 -12.36
CA TYR A 18 -0.42 -0.25 -12.26
C TYR A 18 -1.20 0.33 -13.44
N ARG A 19 -1.62 -0.51 -14.39
CA ARG A 19 -2.36 -0.08 -15.59
C ARG A 19 -1.69 1.08 -16.35
N GLY A 20 -0.36 1.06 -16.41
CA GLY A 20 0.44 2.09 -17.08
C GLY A 20 0.76 3.32 -16.23
N VAL A 21 0.39 3.33 -14.94
CA VAL A 21 0.64 4.44 -14.00
C VAL A 21 1.69 4.01 -12.97
N ASP A 22 2.70 4.85 -12.75
CA ASP A 22 3.75 4.62 -11.75
C ASP A 22 3.25 4.86 -10.31
N LEU A 23 3.95 4.29 -9.32
CA LEU A 23 3.57 4.42 -7.91
C LEU A 23 3.54 5.87 -7.43
N ASP A 24 4.55 6.66 -7.79
CA ASP A 24 4.62 8.07 -7.37
C ASP A 24 3.42 8.85 -7.93
N GLN A 25 3.06 8.57 -9.18
CA GLN A 25 1.89 9.16 -9.81
C GLN A 25 0.57 8.69 -9.16
N LEU A 26 0.47 7.43 -8.72
CA LEU A 26 -0.71 6.92 -7.98
C LEU A 26 -0.89 7.57 -6.62
N LEU A 27 0.19 8.06 -6.00
CA LEU A 27 0.13 8.76 -4.71
C LEU A 27 -0.37 10.20 -4.87
N ASP A 28 -0.05 10.84 -5.99
CA ASP A 28 -0.43 12.23 -6.29
C ASP A 28 -1.80 12.36 -6.99
N MET A 29 -2.35 11.25 -7.49
CA MET A 29 -3.66 11.24 -8.17
C MET A 29 -4.83 11.55 -7.23
N SER A 30 -5.86 12.20 -7.80
CA SER A 30 -7.12 12.44 -7.09
C SER A 30 -7.94 11.14 -6.95
N TYR A 31 -8.82 11.11 -5.93
CA TYR A 31 -9.69 9.96 -5.68
C TYR A 31 -10.56 9.58 -6.88
N GLU A 32 -11.01 10.57 -7.65
CA GLU A 32 -11.87 10.35 -8.82
C GLU A 32 -11.13 9.65 -9.96
N GLN A 33 -9.89 10.08 -10.24
CA GLN A 33 -9.03 9.44 -11.24
C GLN A 33 -8.66 8.01 -10.82
N LEU A 34 -8.36 7.83 -9.53
CA LEU A 34 -8.02 6.55 -8.95
C LEU A 34 -9.18 5.55 -9.04
N MET A 35 -10.43 6.01 -8.94
CA MET A 35 -11.63 5.19 -9.12
C MET A 35 -11.81 4.67 -10.55
N GLN A 36 -11.40 5.42 -11.58
CA GLN A 36 -11.42 4.96 -12.98
C GLN A 36 -10.39 3.85 -13.24
N LEU A 37 -9.25 3.92 -12.55
CA LEU A 37 -8.18 2.92 -12.67
C LEU A 37 -8.48 1.61 -11.94
N TYR A 38 -9.34 1.63 -10.92
CA TYR A 38 -9.68 0.42 -10.19
C TYR A 38 -10.66 -0.50 -10.92
N SER A 39 -10.63 -1.79 -10.55
CA SER A 39 -11.59 -2.75 -11.11
C SER A 39 -13.03 -2.46 -10.63
N ALA A 40 -14.01 -3.02 -11.33
CA ALA A 40 -15.42 -2.69 -11.13
C ALA A 40 -15.91 -2.88 -9.67
N ARG A 41 -15.40 -3.87 -8.94
CA ARG A 41 -15.78 -4.15 -7.54
C ARG A 41 -15.28 -3.04 -6.60
N GLN A 42 -14.01 -2.68 -6.71
CA GLN A 42 -13.39 -1.59 -5.94
C GLN A 42 -14.11 -0.26 -6.22
N ARG A 43 -14.33 0.06 -7.50
CA ARG A 43 -15.03 1.28 -7.94
C ARG A 43 -16.45 1.36 -7.38
N ARG A 44 -17.25 0.29 -7.50
CA ARG A 44 -18.61 0.24 -6.92
C ARG A 44 -18.62 0.51 -5.42
N ARG A 45 -17.61 0.02 -4.72
CA ARG A 45 -17.51 0.20 -3.27
C ARG A 45 -17.07 1.62 -2.89
N LEU A 46 -16.15 2.23 -3.63
CA LEU A 46 -15.77 3.63 -3.43
C LEU A 46 -16.93 4.58 -3.76
N ASN A 47 -17.69 4.32 -4.82
CA ASN A 47 -18.90 5.07 -5.17
C ASN A 47 -19.96 5.05 -4.06
N ARG A 48 -20.09 3.93 -3.33
CA ARG A 48 -21.02 3.82 -2.19
C ARG A 48 -20.51 4.55 -0.94
N GLY A 49 -19.26 4.97 -0.92
CA GLY A 49 -18.60 5.66 0.20
C GLY A 49 -17.92 4.72 1.19
N LEU A 50 -16.85 5.24 1.81
CA LEU A 50 -16.17 4.59 2.93
C LEU A 50 -16.90 4.93 4.24
N ARG A 51 -17.15 3.95 5.11
CA ARG A 51 -17.77 4.21 6.42
C ARG A 51 -16.73 4.78 7.40
N ARG A 52 -17.20 5.34 8.52
CA ARG A 52 -16.35 5.93 9.58
C ARG A 52 -15.25 4.98 10.09
N LYS A 53 -15.52 3.68 10.17
CA LYS A 53 -14.54 2.67 10.61
C LYS A 53 -13.33 2.59 9.68
N GLN A 54 -13.54 2.65 8.36
CA GLN A 54 -12.47 2.64 7.37
C GLN A 54 -11.60 3.91 7.43
N HIS A 55 -12.22 5.08 7.63
CA HIS A 55 -11.48 6.33 7.83
C HIS A 55 -10.61 6.29 9.10
N SER A 56 -11.09 5.68 10.18
CA SER A 56 -10.31 5.50 11.40
C SER A 56 -9.07 4.63 11.17
N LEU A 57 -9.19 3.54 10.40
CA LEU A 57 -8.07 2.70 10.02
C LEU A 57 -7.04 3.49 9.19
N LEU A 58 -7.49 4.26 8.21
CA LEU A 58 -6.61 5.07 7.36
C LEU A 58 -5.86 6.13 8.19
N LYS A 59 -6.53 6.78 9.14
CA LYS A 59 -5.89 7.74 10.05
C LYS A 59 -4.81 7.09 10.93
N ARG A 60 -5.06 5.88 11.43
CA ARG A 60 -4.05 5.11 12.20
C ARG A 60 -2.85 4.73 11.35
N LEU A 61 -3.06 4.33 10.10
CA LEU A 61 -1.98 3.99 9.17
C LEU A 61 -1.13 5.21 8.79
N ARG A 62 -1.76 6.36 8.54
CA ARG A 62 -1.04 7.62 8.29
C ARG A 62 -0.19 8.04 9.49
N LYS A 63 -0.71 7.84 10.71
CA LYS A 63 0.05 8.09 11.95
C LYS A 63 1.26 7.15 12.06
N ALA A 64 1.04 5.84 11.90
CA ALA A 64 2.11 4.84 11.97
C ALA A 64 3.20 5.05 10.91
N LYS A 65 2.83 5.48 9.69
CA LYS A 65 3.79 5.81 8.63
C LYS A 65 4.59 7.08 8.90
N LYS A 66 4.00 8.07 9.60
CA LYS A 66 4.68 9.32 9.99
C LYS A 66 5.65 9.13 11.17
N GLU A 67 5.29 8.25 12.11
CA GLU A 67 6.10 7.98 13.31
C GLU A 67 7.21 6.96 13.06
N ALA A 68 7.19 6.27 11.91
CA ALA A 68 8.21 5.30 11.55
C ALA A 68 9.56 5.96 11.20
N PRO A 69 10.69 5.41 11.66
CA PRO A 69 12.02 5.81 11.21
C PRO A 69 12.16 5.63 9.68
N PRO A 70 12.93 6.48 8.98
CA PRO A 70 13.03 6.49 7.51
C PRO A 70 13.60 5.21 6.87
N MET A 71 14.01 4.23 7.67
CA MET A 71 14.57 2.96 7.20
C MET A 71 13.93 1.72 7.86
N GLU A 72 12.98 1.90 8.77
CA GLU A 72 12.29 0.81 9.45
C GLU A 72 10.85 0.66 8.99
N LYS A 73 10.33 -0.57 9.10
CA LYS A 73 8.94 -0.85 8.76
C LYS A 73 8.03 -0.19 9.82
N PRO A 74 6.93 0.47 9.41
CA PRO A 74 6.01 1.10 10.33
C PRO A 74 5.35 0.07 11.27
N GLU A 75 4.89 0.56 12.42
CA GLU A 75 4.23 -0.26 13.43
C GLU A 75 3.05 -1.06 12.84
N VAL A 76 2.90 -2.32 13.28
CA VAL A 76 1.86 -3.22 12.80
C VAL A 76 0.48 -2.77 13.29
N VAL A 77 -0.33 -2.24 12.39
CA VAL A 77 -1.71 -1.85 12.71
C VAL A 77 -2.64 -3.05 12.60
N LYS A 78 -3.20 -3.48 13.73
CA LYS A 78 -4.16 -4.60 13.80
C LYS A 78 -5.56 -4.16 13.36
N THR A 79 -6.19 -4.93 12.48
CA THR A 79 -7.54 -4.68 11.97
C THR A 79 -8.37 -5.96 11.81
N HIS A 80 -9.66 -5.85 12.11
CA HIS A 80 -10.67 -6.86 11.78
C HIS A 80 -11.38 -6.57 10.46
N LEU A 81 -11.14 -5.39 9.87
CA LEU A 81 -11.77 -4.98 8.61
C LEU A 81 -11.09 -5.67 7.44
N ARG A 82 -11.52 -6.90 7.13
CA ARG A 82 -11.07 -7.67 5.96
C ARG A 82 -11.66 -7.11 4.67
N ASP A 83 -12.86 -6.55 4.75
CA ASP A 83 -13.46 -5.79 3.69
C ASP A 83 -12.85 -4.39 3.70
N MET A 84 -11.54 -4.21 3.54
CA MET A 84 -10.95 -2.90 3.23
C MET A 84 -10.27 -2.99 1.87
N ILE A 85 -10.47 -1.99 1.01
CA ILE A 85 -9.72 -1.92 -0.25
C ILE A 85 -8.33 -1.38 0.09
N ILE A 86 -7.30 -1.99 -0.46
CA ILE A 86 -5.94 -1.49 -0.34
C ILE A 86 -5.82 -0.25 -1.23
N LEU A 87 -5.61 0.90 -0.59
CA LEU A 87 -5.34 2.17 -1.27
C LEU A 87 -3.84 2.34 -1.52
N PRO A 88 -3.41 3.13 -2.52
CA PRO A 88 -1.99 3.34 -2.80
C PRO A 88 -1.25 3.96 -1.62
N GLU A 89 -1.93 4.79 -0.82
CA GLU A 89 -1.39 5.37 0.41
C GLU A 89 -0.90 4.31 1.43
N MET A 90 -1.53 3.13 1.43
CA MET A 90 -1.23 2.05 2.38
C MET A 90 -0.03 1.20 1.95
N VAL A 91 0.54 1.44 0.78
CA VAL A 91 1.73 0.73 0.31
C VAL A 91 2.91 1.02 1.23
N GLY A 92 3.60 -0.05 1.63
CA GLY A 92 4.69 -0.01 2.61
C GLY A 92 4.24 -0.05 4.08
N SER A 93 2.94 -0.11 4.36
CA SER A 93 2.44 -0.30 5.73
C SER A 93 2.33 -1.78 6.10
N MET A 94 2.57 -2.08 7.39
CA MET A 94 2.34 -3.39 7.98
C MET A 94 0.93 -3.46 8.59
N VAL A 95 0.10 -4.35 8.07
CA VAL A 95 -1.31 -4.50 8.52
C VAL A 95 -1.53 -5.91 9.06
N GLY A 96 -1.93 -5.99 10.33
CA GLY A 96 -2.33 -7.23 10.96
C GLY A 96 -3.79 -7.55 10.63
N VAL A 97 -4.06 -8.48 9.71
CA VAL A 97 -5.42 -8.87 9.33
C VAL A 97 -5.90 -10.03 10.20
N TYR A 98 -7.04 -9.85 10.89
CA TYR A 98 -7.61 -10.91 11.72
C TYR A 98 -8.24 -12.03 10.89
N ASN A 99 -7.89 -13.29 11.19
CA ASN A 99 -8.41 -14.46 10.49
C ASN A 99 -9.54 -15.20 11.25
N GLY A 100 -9.87 -14.80 12.49
CA GLY A 100 -10.81 -15.50 13.38
C GLY A 100 -10.17 -16.05 14.65
N LYS A 101 -8.84 -16.14 14.71
CA LYS A 101 -8.08 -16.60 15.89
C LYS A 101 -6.85 -15.73 16.15
N THR A 102 -6.08 -15.43 15.11
CA THR A 102 -4.84 -14.67 15.19
C THR A 102 -4.82 -13.50 14.19
N PHE A 103 -3.95 -12.53 14.46
CA PHE A 103 -3.65 -11.46 13.51
C PHE A 103 -2.47 -11.89 12.64
N ASN A 104 -2.74 -12.05 11.35
CA ASN A 104 -1.70 -12.33 10.37
C ASN A 104 -1.05 -11.02 9.93
N GLN A 105 0.27 -10.92 10.07
CA GLN A 105 1.00 -9.74 9.62
C GLN A 105 1.13 -9.77 8.10
N VAL A 106 0.50 -8.79 7.44
CA VAL A 106 0.52 -8.63 5.99
C VAL A 106 1.30 -7.36 5.66
N GLU A 107 2.38 -7.53 4.90
CA GLU A 107 3.11 -6.41 4.28
C GLU A 107 2.42 -6.01 2.98
N ILE A 108 2.00 -4.74 2.88
CA ILE A 108 1.31 -4.25 1.69
C ILE A 108 2.33 -3.94 0.60
N LYS A 109 2.43 -4.84 -0.37
CA LYS A 109 3.21 -4.66 -1.61
C LYS A 109 2.37 -3.96 -2.67
N VAL A 110 3.03 -3.27 -3.61
CA VAL A 110 2.36 -2.54 -4.69
C VAL A 110 1.49 -3.44 -5.58
N ARG A 111 1.90 -4.72 -5.77
CA ARG A 111 1.10 -5.74 -6.47
C ARG A 111 -0.28 -6.01 -5.83
N ALA A 112 -0.47 -5.66 -4.56
CA ALA A 112 -1.73 -5.88 -3.86
C ALA A 112 -2.79 -4.80 -4.15
N LEU A 113 -2.48 -3.78 -4.96
CA LEU A 113 -3.42 -2.76 -5.42
C LEU A 113 -4.38 -3.34 -6.48
N GLY A 114 -5.26 -4.24 -6.05
CA GLY A 114 -6.38 -4.76 -6.84
C GLY A 114 -6.15 -6.08 -7.54
#